data_AF-A0A7E4ZR27-F1
#
_entry.id   AF-A0A7E4ZR27-F1
#
_cell.length_a   1.000
_cell.length_b   1.000
_cell.length_c   1.000
_cell.angle_alpha   90.00
_cell.angle_beta   90.00
_cell.angle_gamma   90.00
#
_symmetry.space_group_name_H-M   'P 1'
#
loop_
_entity.id
_entity.type
_entity.pdbx_description
1 polymer ?
#
loop_
_entity_poly.entity_id
_entity_poly.type
_entity_poly.pdbx_seq_one_letter_code
_entity_poly.pdbx_strand_id
1 'polypeptide(L)'
;MPSTRSLIRQGSANILRTRMKKPIILLLICGCVVMTTIVYFTDVTKLDVKEIINAKFDVYEIINDVVNVIDDDGLNTEPVADIRPHGDLLCVWWNFTTSTAQPNDDDATLSVHGTVGYSKFVFDHVAHWNGFISGSFSVDNTSFPALVAYRQLYKCNPIYEKTVRTHIVWWRLNSTCDSDYVMNGMEEAASNMTGINSCDLADYEGIFKNSKMSTIYKANAMRNIARIGAQTDIQLIADIENHFCDNASIIASKFADDVRNGTAVVVRRFEYSDTVEVPRNISALDDLFKKQLAFEFHHFYYKWGHEVPHLKEWVKYSINPENPTSLDPVKYRSNIWEPQLIVHRDHPYHHERVPFGYSDQAVLPHVVCRAGIEFKVGSHIFSGHRSIRRRKSYNSRRNKEGNAGYAKTVGRAYEKELAQKYPNTTKRCGKWA
;
A
#
# COMPACT_ATOMS: atom_id res chain seq x y z
N MET A 1 20.89 -44.09 24.22
CA MET A 1 20.68 -45.49 24.69
C MET A 1 21.88 -46.31 24.25
N PRO A 2 22.36 -47.35 24.99
CA PRO A 2 21.84 -47.94 26.25
C PRO A 2 22.75 -47.62 27.47
N SER A 3 22.25 -47.48 28.72
CA SER A 3 21.81 -48.50 29.71
C SER A 3 23.02 -49.23 30.36
N THR A 4 23.15 -49.54 31.67
CA THR A 4 22.24 -49.60 32.85
C THR A 4 23.02 -50.05 34.11
N ARG A 5 22.40 -49.89 35.30
CA ARG A 5 22.58 -50.54 36.64
C ARG A 5 23.17 -49.63 37.72
N SER A 6 22.50 -49.19 38.81
CA SER A 6 21.49 -49.71 39.78
C SER A 6 22.08 -50.39 41.03
N LEU A 7 21.82 -49.79 42.20
CA LEU A 7 21.66 -50.36 43.56
C LEU A 7 21.19 -49.18 44.46
N ILE A 8 19.96 -49.05 44.99
CA ILE A 8 19.17 -49.89 45.93
C ILE A 8 19.97 -50.09 47.23
N ARG A 9 19.61 -49.59 48.45
CA ARG A 9 18.35 -49.78 49.19
C ARG A 9 18.32 -48.99 50.54
N GLN A 10 17.10 -48.60 50.97
CA GLN A 10 16.47 -48.63 52.33
C GLN A 10 17.18 -47.96 53.55
N GLY A 11 16.50 -47.28 54.49
CA GLY A 11 15.07 -47.03 54.70
C GLY A 11 14.75 -46.50 56.13
N SER A 12 13.59 -45.84 56.24
CA SER A 12 12.62 -45.76 57.38
C SER A 12 12.93 -44.87 58.60
N ALA A 13 12.14 -43.81 58.91
CA ALA A 13 10.79 -43.74 59.55
C ALA A 13 10.95 -43.17 61.00
N ASN A 14 10.20 -42.21 61.58
CA ASN A 14 8.75 -41.97 61.70
C ASN A 14 8.48 -40.49 62.12
N ILE A 15 7.52 -39.74 61.55
CA ILE A 15 6.07 -39.55 61.90
C ILE A 15 5.76 -38.71 63.16
N LEU A 16 5.05 -37.58 62.96
CA LEU A 16 3.74 -37.21 63.56
C LEU A 16 3.21 -35.89 62.93
N ARG A 17 2.25 -35.98 62.00
CA ARG A 17 0.81 -35.58 62.08
C ARG A 17 0.56 -34.09 62.39
N THR A 18 -0.15 -33.38 61.52
CA THR A 18 -1.63 -33.30 61.58
C THR A 18 -2.32 -32.96 60.23
N ARG A 19 -3.55 -33.48 60.08
CA ARG A 19 -4.54 -33.36 58.96
C ARG A 19 -5.27 -32.00 58.99
N MET A 20 -5.90 -31.47 57.93
CA MET A 20 -7.15 -31.94 57.25
C MET A 20 -7.37 -31.21 55.91
N LYS A 21 -7.54 -31.95 54.79
CA LYS A 21 -8.77 -32.23 53.99
C LYS A 21 -9.32 -31.08 53.11
N LYS A 22 -9.14 -31.23 51.79
CA LYS A 22 -10.05 -30.74 50.72
C LYS A 22 -11.30 -31.64 50.63
N PRO A 23 -12.38 -31.16 49.98
CA PRO A 23 -12.70 -31.74 48.67
C PRO A 23 -13.11 -30.70 47.59
N ILE A 24 -13.04 -31.18 46.36
CA ILE A 24 -13.41 -30.56 45.08
C ILE A 24 -14.95 -30.50 44.94
N ILE A 25 -15.51 -29.38 44.49
CA ILE A 25 -16.79 -29.32 43.77
C ILE A 25 -16.69 -28.30 42.61
N LEU A 26 -17.16 -28.77 41.45
CA LEU A 26 -17.29 -28.18 40.13
C LEU A 26 -18.65 -27.45 40.04
N LEU A 27 -18.76 -26.18 39.58
CA LEU A 27 -19.98 -25.65 38.92
C LEU A 27 -19.86 -24.18 38.41
N LEU A 28 -20.01 -24.06 37.09
CA LEU A 28 -20.55 -23.02 36.19
C LEU A 28 -21.03 -21.64 36.70
N ILE A 29 -20.44 -20.59 36.09
CA ILE A 29 -21.01 -19.48 35.27
C ILE A 29 -22.36 -18.81 35.67
N CYS A 30 -22.36 -17.48 35.53
CA CYS A 30 -23.45 -16.50 35.34
C CYS A 30 -24.11 -15.88 36.59
N GLY A 31 -24.08 -14.53 36.67
CA GLY A 31 -25.01 -13.80 37.54
C GLY A 31 -24.62 -12.45 38.15
N CYS A 32 -23.56 -11.75 37.71
CA CYS A 32 -23.12 -10.51 38.40
C CYS A 32 -23.17 -9.20 37.59
N VAL A 33 -23.74 -9.14 36.37
CA VAL A 33 -23.72 -7.89 35.57
C VAL A 33 -25.11 -7.29 35.26
N VAL A 34 -26.22 -7.90 35.71
CA VAL A 34 -27.58 -7.42 35.35
C VAL A 34 -28.24 -6.52 36.43
N MET A 35 -27.61 -6.30 37.59
CA MET A 35 -28.21 -5.53 38.70
C MET A 35 -27.90 -4.03 38.69
N THR A 36 -27.58 -3.42 37.55
CA THR A 36 -27.30 -1.96 37.47
C THR A 36 -28.22 -1.18 36.52
N THR A 37 -29.13 -1.82 35.79
CA THR A 37 -29.98 -1.11 34.80
C THR A 37 -31.48 -1.16 35.09
N ILE A 38 -31.91 -1.65 36.27
CA ILE A 38 -33.32 -1.62 36.69
C ILE A 38 -33.47 -0.72 37.93
N VAL A 39 -33.21 0.58 37.76
CA VAL A 39 -33.61 1.62 38.75
C VAL A 39 -34.29 2.83 38.09
N TYR A 40 -34.43 2.87 36.77
CA TYR A 40 -35.24 3.88 36.09
C TYR A 40 -36.50 3.25 35.54
N PHE A 41 -37.51 3.03 36.38
CA PHE A 41 -38.93 3.20 36.07
C PHE A 41 -39.73 3.07 37.37
N THR A 42 -40.35 4.17 37.75
CA THR A 42 -41.25 4.33 38.89
C THR A 42 -42.58 3.59 38.68
N ASP A 43 -43.17 3.15 39.80
CA ASP A 43 -44.56 2.71 39.99
C ASP A 43 -45.04 1.42 39.32
N VAL A 44 -44.86 0.28 40.00
CA VAL A 44 -45.89 -0.77 40.07
C VAL A 44 -45.93 -1.38 41.47
N THR A 45 -47.07 -1.22 42.13
CA THR A 45 -47.43 -1.82 43.41
C THR A 45 -47.54 -3.35 43.35
N LYS A 46 -47.02 -4.03 44.38
CA LYS A 46 -47.35 -5.41 44.82
C LYS A 46 -47.39 -6.48 43.72
N LEU A 47 -46.24 -7.11 43.47
CA LEU A 47 -46.17 -8.43 42.83
C LEU A 47 -45.58 -9.44 43.82
N ASP A 48 -46.32 -10.52 44.03
CA ASP A 48 -45.99 -11.62 44.93
C ASP A 48 -44.83 -12.44 44.32
N VAL A 49 -43.71 -12.52 45.05
CA VAL A 49 -42.46 -13.17 44.61
C VAL A 49 -42.67 -14.66 44.26
N LYS A 50 -43.80 -15.26 44.67
CA LYS A 50 -44.14 -16.65 44.32
C LYS A 50 -44.60 -16.89 42.89
N GLU A 51 -45.12 -15.89 42.16
CA GLU A 51 -45.54 -16.10 40.76
C GLU A 51 -44.39 -16.01 39.75
N ILE A 52 -43.30 -15.30 40.08
CA ILE A 52 -42.13 -15.17 39.21
C ILE A 52 -41.32 -16.48 39.13
N ILE A 53 -41.41 -17.34 40.14
CA ILE A 53 -40.60 -18.58 40.23
C ILE A 53 -41.14 -19.72 39.33
N ASN A 54 -42.36 -19.62 38.79
CA ASN A 54 -42.96 -20.67 37.96
C ASN A 54 -43.11 -20.35 36.47
N ALA A 55 -42.69 -19.16 36.02
CA ALA A 55 -42.58 -18.90 34.59
C ALA A 55 -41.23 -19.42 34.09
N LYS A 56 -41.23 -20.50 33.30
CA LYS A 56 -40.09 -20.89 32.46
C LYS A 56 -39.85 -19.78 31.44
N PHE A 57 -39.12 -18.74 31.84
CA PHE A 57 -38.55 -17.78 30.93
C PHE A 57 -37.31 -18.43 30.31
N ASP A 58 -37.40 -18.76 29.04
CA ASP A 58 -36.26 -19.21 28.26
C ASP A 58 -35.35 -18.00 28.02
N VAL A 59 -34.44 -17.76 28.97
CA VAL A 59 -33.50 -16.63 28.94
C VAL A 59 -32.68 -16.63 27.64
N TYR A 60 -32.56 -17.77 26.96
CA TYR A 60 -31.91 -17.88 25.65
C TYR A 60 -32.71 -17.26 24.51
N GLU A 61 -34.05 -17.34 24.50
CA GLU A 61 -34.87 -16.68 23.47
C GLU A 61 -34.85 -15.17 23.65
N ILE A 62 -34.93 -14.67 24.89
CA ILE A 62 -34.87 -13.22 25.16
C ILE A 62 -33.48 -12.66 24.87
N ILE A 63 -32.40 -13.40 25.15
CA ILE A 63 -31.06 -12.97 24.75
C ILE A 63 -30.93 -12.95 23.24
N ASN A 64 -31.46 -13.94 22.51
CA ASN A 64 -31.44 -13.93 21.05
C ASN A 64 -32.31 -12.81 20.47
N ASP A 65 -33.48 -12.53 21.02
CA ASP A 65 -34.33 -11.44 20.58
C ASP A 65 -33.73 -10.07 20.93
N VAL A 66 -33.08 -9.92 22.09
CA VAL A 66 -32.36 -8.68 22.45
C VAL A 66 -31.07 -8.52 21.63
N VAL A 67 -30.35 -9.60 21.29
CA VAL A 67 -29.20 -9.54 20.37
C VAL A 67 -29.68 -9.21 18.95
N ASN A 68 -30.80 -9.78 18.50
CA ASN A 68 -31.38 -9.48 17.19
C ASN A 68 -31.96 -8.04 17.12
N VAL A 69 -32.50 -7.51 18.21
CA VAL A 69 -32.99 -6.12 18.28
C VAL A 69 -31.83 -5.12 18.44
N ILE A 70 -30.70 -5.50 19.05
CA ILE A 70 -29.48 -4.67 19.09
C ILE A 70 -28.71 -4.72 17.76
N ASP A 71 -28.84 -5.81 16.99
CA ASP A 71 -28.28 -5.90 15.62
C ASP A 71 -29.13 -5.17 14.56
N ASP A 72 -30.40 -4.84 14.83
CA ASP A 72 -31.28 -4.14 13.87
C ASP A 72 -31.25 -2.60 13.99
N ASP A 73 -30.82 -2.06 15.14
CA ASP A 73 -30.62 -0.60 15.33
C ASP A 73 -29.16 -0.15 15.20
N GLY A 74 -28.25 -1.09 14.97
CA GLY A 74 -26.93 -0.81 14.43
C GLY A 74 -27.07 -0.56 12.94
N LEU A 75 -27.23 0.70 12.52
CA LEU A 75 -27.00 1.15 11.14
C LEU A 75 -25.64 0.61 10.65
N ASN A 76 -25.63 -0.61 10.12
CA ASN A 76 -24.69 -1.11 9.12
C ASN A 76 -25.00 -0.37 7.82
N THR A 77 -24.92 0.97 7.87
CA THR A 77 -24.63 1.72 6.66
C THR A 77 -23.21 1.33 6.33
N GLU A 78 -23.02 0.54 5.28
CA GLU A 78 -21.72 0.52 4.61
C GLU A 78 -21.25 1.99 4.52
N PRO A 79 -19.98 2.28 4.89
CA PRO A 79 -19.51 3.66 4.90
C PRO A 79 -19.82 4.29 3.55
N VAL A 80 -20.58 5.39 3.58
CA VAL A 80 -21.01 6.10 2.36
C VAL A 80 -19.78 6.33 1.51
N ALA A 81 -19.86 5.92 0.23
CA ALA A 81 -18.74 6.01 -0.69
C ALA A 81 -18.18 7.44 -0.71
N ASP A 82 -16.92 7.59 -0.32
CA ASP A 82 -16.26 8.89 -0.26
C ASP A 82 -15.81 9.31 -1.67
N ILE A 83 -16.73 9.95 -2.39
CA ILE A 83 -16.53 10.33 -3.80
C ILE A 83 -16.40 11.84 -3.90
N ARG A 84 -15.23 12.31 -4.35
CA ARG A 84 -14.92 13.75 -4.43
C ARG A 84 -14.15 14.09 -5.71
N PRO A 85 -14.32 15.31 -6.24
CA PRO A 85 -13.48 15.81 -7.33
C PRO A 85 -12.01 15.90 -6.91
N HIS A 86 -11.09 15.59 -7.84
CA HIS A 86 -9.66 15.83 -7.72
C HIS A 86 -9.21 16.75 -8.86
N GLY A 87 -9.00 18.02 -8.54
CA GLY A 87 -8.83 19.07 -9.54
C GLY A 87 -10.05 19.21 -10.45
N ASP A 88 -9.82 19.70 -11.67
CA ASP A 88 -10.92 20.04 -12.59
C ASP A 88 -11.42 18.84 -13.40
N LEU A 89 -10.61 17.79 -13.53
CA LEU A 89 -10.76 16.76 -14.55
C LEU A 89 -11.10 15.37 -14.02
N LEU A 90 -10.88 15.11 -12.73
CA LEU A 90 -10.95 13.76 -12.19
C LEU A 90 -11.97 13.68 -11.06
N CYS A 91 -12.59 12.52 -10.95
CA CYS A 91 -13.34 12.08 -9.79
C CYS A 91 -12.59 10.93 -9.13
N VAL A 92 -12.62 10.92 -7.80
CA VAL A 92 -11.93 9.90 -7.00
C VAL A 92 -12.92 9.32 -6.00
N TRP A 93 -13.06 8.01 -6.03
CA TRP A 93 -13.61 7.24 -4.92
C TRP A 93 -12.46 6.90 -3.98
N TRP A 94 -12.38 7.66 -2.89
CA TRP A 94 -11.40 7.47 -1.83
C TRP A 94 -11.75 6.24 -1.00
N ASN A 95 -10.71 5.53 -0.55
CA ASN A 95 -10.85 4.32 0.28
C ASN A 95 -11.82 3.28 -0.31
N PHE A 96 -11.79 3.08 -1.64
CA PHE A 96 -12.55 2.03 -2.31
C PHE A 96 -12.29 0.66 -1.68
N THR A 97 -11.03 0.43 -1.30
CA THR A 97 -10.69 -0.56 -0.28
C THR A 97 -10.17 0.15 0.97
N THR A 98 -10.50 -0.40 2.14
CA THR A 98 -10.12 0.15 3.45
C THR A 98 -8.82 -0.46 3.96
N SER A 99 -8.21 0.14 4.97
CA SER A 99 -7.07 -0.45 5.69
C SER A 99 -7.40 -0.35 7.17
N THR A 100 -7.52 -1.48 7.85
CA THR A 100 -7.96 -1.56 9.26
C THR A 100 -6.81 -1.45 10.25
N ALA A 101 -5.58 -1.76 9.82
CA ALA A 101 -4.41 -1.63 10.69
C ALA A 101 -4.06 -0.16 10.91
N GLN A 102 -3.70 0.16 12.16
CA GLN A 102 -3.17 1.48 12.52
C GLN A 102 -1.66 1.47 12.32
N PRO A 103 -1.11 2.38 11.51
CA PRO A 103 0.33 2.49 11.34
C PRO A 103 1.00 3.09 12.57
N ASN A 104 2.27 2.74 12.79
CA ASN A 104 3.16 3.53 13.63
C ASN A 104 3.66 4.76 12.86
N ASP A 105 4.11 5.78 13.58
CA ASP A 105 4.58 7.04 12.98
C ASP A 105 5.70 6.84 11.94
N ASP A 106 6.59 5.88 12.18
CA ASP A 106 7.75 5.59 11.33
C ASP A 106 7.44 4.65 10.17
N ASP A 107 6.24 4.05 10.13
CA ASP A 107 5.92 3.05 9.12
C ASP A 107 5.91 3.64 7.71
N ALA A 108 6.50 2.94 6.75
CA ALA A 108 6.50 3.34 5.35
C ALA A 108 5.31 2.75 4.58
N THR A 109 4.62 3.61 3.81
CA THR A 109 3.61 3.22 2.83
C THR A 109 4.22 3.14 1.43
N LEU A 110 3.98 2.04 0.71
CA LEU A 110 4.23 1.93 -0.73
C LEU A 110 3.08 2.60 -1.50
N SER A 111 3.39 3.71 -2.17
CA SER A 111 2.46 4.46 -3.01
C SER A 111 2.62 4.04 -4.47
N VAL A 112 1.63 3.34 -5.01
CA VAL A 112 1.63 2.77 -6.37
C VAL A 112 0.43 3.23 -7.16
N HIS A 113 0.53 3.14 -8.48
CA HIS A 113 -0.52 3.60 -9.37
C HIS A 113 -0.57 2.79 -10.68
N GLY A 114 -1.71 2.82 -11.35
CA GLY A 114 -1.87 2.20 -12.65
C GLY A 114 -3.27 2.38 -13.22
N THR A 115 -3.53 1.69 -14.33
CA THR A 115 -4.91 1.36 -14.70
C THR A 115 -5.36 0.15 -13.89
N VAL A 116 -6.66 -0.07 -13.75
CA VAL A 116 -7.15 -1.23 -12.98
C VAL A 116 -6.71 -2.58 -13.58
N GLY A 117 -6.39 -2.68 -14.87
CA GLY A 117 -5.77 -3.89 -15.45
C GLY A 117 -4.43 -4.26 -14.82
N TYR A 118 -3.71 -3.29 -14.24
CA TYR A 118 -2.45 -3.49 -13.53
C TYR A 118 -2.63 -3.62 -12.01
N SER A 119 -3.85 -3.50 -11.47
CA SER A 119 -4.06 -3.59 -10.01
C SER A 119 -3.76 -4.97 -9.45
N LYS A 120 -3.72 -6.02 -10.29
CA LYS A 120 -3.32 -7.37 -9.88
C LYS A 120 -1.95 -7.44 -9.21
N PHE A 121 -1.03 -6.56 -9.58
CA PHE A 121 0.32 -6.52 -8.99
C PHE A 121 0.31 -6.05 -7.52
N VAL A 122 -0.79 -5.46 -7.02
CA VAL A 122 -0.94 -5.17 -5.58
C VAL A 122 -0.86 -6.44 -4.75
N PHE A 123 -1.41 -7.55 -5.24
CA PHE A 123 -1.38 -8.83 -4.52
C PHE A 123 0.05 -9.36 -4.40
N ASP A 124 0.87 -9.19 -5.45
CA ASP A 124 2.30 -9.50 -5.39
C ASP A 124 3.05 -8.56 -4.43
N HIS A 125 2.68 -7.28 -4.35
CA HIS A 125 3.31 -6.34 -3.40
C HIS A 125 3.05 -6.74 -1.96
N VAL A 126 1.84 -7.21 -1.63
CA VAL A 126 1.54 -7.64 -0.25
C VAL A 126 2.50 -8.74 0.22
N ALA A 127 2.84 -9.68 -0.66
CA ALA A 127 3.77 -10.76 -0.34
C ALA A 127 5.22 -10.31 -0.10
N HIS A 128 5.63 -9.17 -0.66
CA HIS A 128 7.04 -8.80 -0.75
C HIS A 128 7.42 -7.46 -0.11
N TRP A 129 6.48 -6.50 -0.08
CA TRP A 129 6.64 -5.21 0.59
C TRP A 129 6.53 -5.36 2.10
N ASN A 130 5.60 -6.19 2.59
CA ASN A 130 5.33 -6.42 4.02
C ASN A 130 5.07 -5.12 4.81
N GLY A 131 4.20 -4.24 4.29
CA GLY A 131 3.86 -2.96 4.91
C GLY A 131 2.60 -2.37 4.31
N PHE A 132 2.29 -1.12 4.65
CA PHE A 132 1.12 -0.42 4.10
C PHE A 132 1.30 -0.16 2.60
N ILE A 133 0.22 -0.33 1.84
CA ILE A 133 0.16 -0.04 0.41
C ILE A 133 -1.00 0.91 0.18
N SER A 134 -0.75 1.98 -0.58
CA SER A 134 -1.78 2.83 -1.14
C SER A 134 -1.70 2.81 -2.67
N GLY A 135 -2.81 2.42 -3.30
CA GLY A 135 -2.93 2.27 -4.74
C GLY A 135 -3.94 3.25 -5.33
N SER A 136 -3.62 3.86 -6.48
CA SER A 136 -4.58 4.62 -7.27
C SER A 136 -4.77 3.99 -8.64
N PHE A 137 -6.01 3.64 -9.00
CA PHE A 137 -6.34 2.92 -10.23
C PHE A 137 -7.39 3.63 -11.07
N SER A 138 -7.04 3.90 -12.33
CA SER A 138 -7.94 4.57 -13.26
C SER A 138 -8.88 3.56 -13.91
N VAL A 139 -10.16 3.93 -14.01
CA VAL A 139 -11.22 3.08 -14.56
C VAL A 139 -12.03 3.78 -15.65
N ASP A 140 -12.34 3.03 -16.69
CA ASP A 140 -13.33 3.37 -17.70
C ASP A 140 -14.28 2.19 -17.97
N ASN A 141 -15.20 2.39 -18.91
CA ASN A 141 -16.23 1.42 -19.30
C ASN A 141 -15.69 0.05 -19.73
N THR A 142 -14.43 -0.04 -20.17
CA THR A 142 -13.83 -1.32 -20.58
C THR A 142 -13.18 -2.08 -19.43
N SER A 143 -13.15 -1.48 -18.25
CA SER A 143 -12.29 -1.91 -17.14
C SER A 143 -13.06 -2.34 -15.89
N PHE A 144 -14.38 -2.16 -15.85
CA PHE A 144 -15.21 -2.58 -14.72
C PHE A 144 -15.11 -4.07 -14.38
N PRO A 145 -15.01 -5.02 -15.34
CA PRO A 145 -14.75 -6.42 -15.00
C PRO A 145 -13.46 -6.63 -14.19
N ALA A 146 -12.39 -5.89 -14.50
CA ALA A 146 -11.14 -5.94 -13.74
C ALA A 146 -11.29 -5.29 -12.36
N LEU A 147 -12.12 -4.26 -12.22
CA LEU A 147 -12.43 -3.67 -10.91
C LEU A 147 -13.22 -4.63 -10.01
N VAL A 148 -14.21 -5.34 -10.57
CA VAL A 148 -14.97 -6.38 -9.86
C VAL A 148 -14.04 -7.52 -9.44
N ALA A 149 -13.21 -8.02 -10.36
CA ALA A 149 -12.19 -9.04 -10.07
C ALA A 149 -11.24 -8.59 -8.95
N TYR A 150 -10.78 -7.34 -8.98
CA TYR A 150 -9.93 -6.77 -7.95
C TYR A 150 -10.63 -6.75 -6.57
N ARG A 151 -11.89 -6.29 -6.49
CA ARG A 151 -12.67 -6.28 -5.24
C ARG A 151 -12.89 -7.69 -4.69
N GLN A 152 -13.11 -8.67 -5.57
CA GLN A 152 -13.28 -10.07 -5.17
C GLN A 152 -11.98 -10.65 -4.58
N LEU A 153 -10.86 -10.51 -5.30
CA LEU A 153 -9.55 -10.97 -4.82
C LEU A 153 -9.11 -10.25 -3.54
N TYR A 154 -9.42 -8.96 -3.40
CA TYR A 154 -9.15 -8.19 -2.19
C TYR A 154 -9.83 -8.80 -0.94
N LYS A 155 -11.06 -9.31 -1.08
CA LYS A 155 -11.79 -9.95 0.04
C LYS A 155 -11.25 -11.33 0.42
N CYS A 156 -10.43 -11.94 -0.44
CA CYS A 156 -9.94 -13.30 -0.23
C CYS A 156 -8.81 -13.43 0.80
N ASN A 157 -8.14 -12.33 1.17
CA ASN A 157 -7.03 -12.37 2.10
C ASN A 157 -7.15 -11.24 3.15
N PRO A 158 -7.32 -11.56 4.44
CA PRO A 158 -7.42 -10.57 5.51
C PRO A 158 -6.20 -9.65 5.63
N ILE A 159 -5.03 -10.04 5.09
CA ILE A 159 -3.86 -9.16 5.04
C ILE A 159 -4.15 -7.95 4.15
N TYR A 160 -4.88 -8.12 3.05
CA TYR A 160 -5.25 -7.01 2.16
C TYR A 160 -6.10 -5.99 2.91
N GLU A 161 -7.08 -6.44 3.69
CA GLU A 161 -7.91 -5.59 4.53
C GLU A 161 -7.09 -4.82 5.58
N LYS A 162 -6.01 -5.40 6.07
CA LYS A 162 -5.13 -4.74 7.04
C LYS A 162 -4.24 -3.70 6.38
N THR A 163 -3.62 -4.01 5.25
CA THR A 163 -2.47 -3.23 4.74
C THR A 163 -2.74 -2.47 3.45
N VAL A 164 -3.78 -2.80 2.68
CA VAL A 164 -4.00 -2.28 1.32
C VAL A 164 -5.18 -1.33 1.27
N ARG A 165 -4.90 -0.07 0.95
CA ARG A 165 -5.89 0.96 0.65
C ARG A 165 -5.84 1.31 -0.82
N THR A 166 -6.98 1.44 -1.47
CA THR A 166 -7.04 1.81 -2.89
C THR A 166 -8.06 2.88 -3.19
N HIS A 167 -7.79 3.60 -4.27
CA HIS A 167 -8.56 4.75 -4.74
C HIS A 167 -8.89 4.55 -6.21
N ILE A 168 -10.17 4.70 -6.57
CA ILE A 168 -10.63 4.51 -7.94
C ILE A 168 -10.85 5.87 -8.59
N VAL A 169 -10.32 6.04 -9.80
CA VAL A 169 -10.27 7.34 -10.47
C VAL A 169 -10.92 7.26 -11.84
N TRP A 170 -11.79 8.22 -12.18
CA TRP A 170 -12.40 8.34 -13.51
C TRP A 170 -12.49 9.79 -13.98
N TRP A 171 -12.81 10.00 -15.27
CA TRP A 171 -13.05 11.35 -15.79
C TRP A 171 -14.27 11.98 -15.14
N ARG A 172 -14.12 13.25 -14.78
CA ARG A 172 -15.23 14.11 -14.41
C ARG A 172 -15.92 14.61 -15.69
N LEU A 173 -17.08 14.04 -16.02
CA LEU A 173 -17.85 14.42 -17.20
C LEU A 173 -18.69 15.68 -16.97
N ASN A 174 -19.18 15.88 -15.74
CA ASN A 174 -20.04 17.01 -15.35
C ASN A 174 -19.44 17.79 -14.16
N SER A 175 -20.12 18.86 -13.72
CA SER A 175 -19.71 19.61 -12.52
C SER A 175 -19.81 18.80 -11.21
N THR A 176 -20.32 17.57 -11.24
CA THR A 176 -20.39 16.68 -10.08
C THR A 176 -19.66 15.36 -10.37
N CYS A 177 -19.18 14.71 -9.31
CA CYS A 177 -18.70 13.34 -9.39
C CYS A 177 -19.88 12.41 -9.17
N ASP A 178 -20.33 11.80 -10.26
CA ASP A 178 -21.43 10.86 -10.25
C ASP A 178 -20.93 9.47 -9.86
N SER A 179 -21.44 8.97 -8.72
CA SER A 179 -21.15 7.62 -8.23
C SER A 179 -21.74 6.54 -9.13
N ASP A 180 -22.86 6.85 -9.79
CA ASP A 180 -23.65 5.87 -10.55
C ASP A 180 -22.86 5.34 -11.75
N TYR A 181 -21.94 6.14 -12.29
CA TYR A 181 -21.05 5.71 -13.37
C TYR A 181 -20.24 4.46 -13.00
N VAL A 182 -19.60 4.47 -11.81
CA VAL A 182 -18.77 3.36 -11.37
C VAL A 182 -19.63 2.25 -10.80
N MET A 183 -20.65 2.59 -9.99
CA MET A 183 -21.53 1.61 -9.35
C MET A 183 -22.30 0.77 -10.37
N ASN A 184 -23.00 1.42 -11.31
CA ASN A 184 -23.75 0.71 -12.36
C ASN A 184 -22.82 -0.12 -13.26
N GLY A 185 -21.64 0.43 -13.58
CA GLY A 185 -20.64 -0.28 -14.37
C GLY A 185 -20.11 -1.53 -13.68
N MET A 186 -19.90 -1.48 -12.36
CA MET A 186 -19.53 -2.64 -11.56
C MET A 186 -20.67 -3.66 -11.44
N GLU A 187 -21.91 -3.21 -11.24
CA GLU A 187 -23.08 -4.09 -11.16
C GLU A 187 -23.32 -4.85 -12.46
N GLU A 188 -23.29 -4.15 -13.60
CA GLU A 188 -23.40 -4.77 -14.92
C GLU A 188 -22.27 -5.77 -15.15
N ALA A 189 -21.01 -5.41 -14.84
CA ALA A 189 -19.87 -6.30 -14.97
C ALA A 189 -20.00 -7.54 -14.07
N ALA A 190 -20.41 -7.37 -12.81
CA ALA A 190 -20.62 -8.46 -11.86
C ALA A 190 -21.73 -9.43 -12.33
N SER A 191 -22.81 -8.90 -12.89
CA SER A 191 -23.91 -9.70 -13.45
C SER A 191 -23.47 -10.56 -14.65
N ASN A 192 -22.46 -10.12 -15.41
CA ASN A 192 -21.90 -10.85 -16.54
C ASN A 192 -20.77 -11.83 -16.14
N MET A 193 -20.25 -11.73 -14.90
CA MET A 193 -19.18 -12.56 -14.36
C MET A 193 -19.69 -13.76 -13.54
N THR A 194 -20.95 -14.17 -13.74
CA THR A 194 -21.58 -15.27 -12.98
C THR A 194 -20.73 -16.54 -13.01
N GLY A 195 -20.46 -17.11 -11.84
CA GLY A 195 -19.76 -18.39 -11.68
C GLY A 195 -18.27 -18.31 -11.35
N ILE A 196 -17.67 -17.11 -11.38
CA ILE A 196 -16.29 -16.91 -10.90
C ILE A 196 -16.33 -16.41 -9.45
N ASN A 197 -16.25 -17.34 -8.50
CA ASN A 197 -16.04 -17.04 -7.07
C ASN A 197 -14.75 -17.74 -6.61
N SER A 198 -13.63 -17.28 -7.17
CA SER A 198 -12.31 -17.82 -6.87
C SER A 198 -11.45 -16.80 -6.14
N CYS A 199 -10.53 -17.32 -5.33
CA CYS A 199 -9.47 -16.56 -4.69
C CYS A 199 -8.10 -16.77 -5.35
N ASP A 200 -8.06 -17.49 -6.48
CA ASP A 200 -6.87 -17.64 -7.30
C ASP A 200 -6.78 -16.49 -8.31
N LEU A 201 -5.66 -15.76 -8.29
CA LEU A 201 -5.39 -14.69 -9.25
C LEU A 201 -5.36 -15.21 -10.70
N ALA A 202 -4.96 -16.46 -10.91
CA ALA A 202 -4.89 -17.07 -12.25
C ALA A 202 -6.25 -17.06 -12.96
N ASP A 203 -7.34 -17.25 -12.22
CA ASP A 203 -8.71 -17.28 -12.77
C ASP A 203 -9.16 -15.92 -13.34
N TYR A 204 -8.53 -14.83 -12.88
CA TYR A 204 -8.84 -13.46 -13.33
C TYR A 204 -7.80 -12.89 -14.28
N GLU A 205 -6.74 -13.64 -14.62
CA GLU A 205 -5.61 -13.10 -15.39
C GLU A 205 -6.05 -12.59 -16.77
N GLY A 206 -6.95 -13.32 -17.44
CA GLY A 206 -7.56 -12.91 -18.69
C GLY A 206 -8.36 -11.61 -18.56
N ILE A 207 -9.07 -11.40 -17.46
CA ILE A 207 -9.89 -10.21 -17.19
C ILE A 207 -8.98 -8.98 -17.04
N PHE A 208 -7.94 -9.08 -16.20
CA PHE A 208 -6.96 -8.00 -16.04
C PHE A 208 -6.23 -7.66 -17.35
N LYS A 209 -5.85 -8.69 -18.12
CA LYS A 209 -5.15 -8.51 -19.41
C LYS A 209 -6.04 -7.87 -20.49
N ASN A 210 -7.34 -8.16 -20.47
CA ASN A 210 -8.31 -7.62 -21.42
C ASN A 210 -8.76 -6.20 -21.08
N SER A 211 -8.53 -5.74 -19.84
CA SER A 211 -8.71 -4.33 -19.47
C SER A 211 -7.79 -3.47 -20.31
N LYS A 212 -8.36 -2.68 -21.20
CA LYS A 212 -7.58 -1.78 -22.06
C LYS A 212 -6.90 -0.69 -21.21
N MET A 213 -5.81 -0.15 -21.75
CA MET A 213 -5.18 1.03 -21.17
C MET A 213 -6.20 2.16 -21.17
N SER A 214 -6.52 2.66 -19.98
CA SER A 214 -7.52 3.69 -19.86
C SER A 214 -7.06 4.97 -20.53
N THR A 215 -7.91 5.54 -21.39
CA THR A 215 -7.64 6.82 -22.08
C THR A 215 -7.50 8.00 -21.10
N ILE A 216 -7.86 7.75 -19.84
CA ILE A 216 -7.96 8.72 -18.75
C ILE A 216 -6.68 8.73 -17.89
N TYR A 217 -5.73 7.83 -18.15
CA TYR A 217 -4.59 7.58 -17.27
C TYR A 217 -3.63 8.78 -17.18
N LYS A 218 -3.74 9.54 -16.09
CA LYS A 218 -2.89 10.69 -15.75
C LYS A 218 -1.87 10.31 -14.67
N ALA A 219 -0.76 9.68 -15.05
CA ALA A 219 0.22 9.10 -14.12
C ALA A 219 0.56 9.98 -12.90
N ASN A 220 0.86 11.27 -13.10
CA ASN A 220 1.20 12.17 -11.99
C ASN A 220 0.05 12.45 -11.02
N ALA A 221 -1.18 12.58 -11.51
CA ALA A 221 -2.36 12.70 -10.65
C ALA A 221 -2.58 11.41 -9.86
N MET A 222 -2.43 10.25 -10.50
CA MET A 222 -2.57 8.95 -9.83
C MET A 222 -1.51 8.75 -8.73
N ARG A 223 -0.25 9.14 -8.99
CA ARG A 223 0.83 9.15 -7.97
C ARG A 223 0.45 10.01 -6.77
N ASN A 224 -0.09 11.20 -7.02
CA ASN A 224 -0.49 12.10 -5.95
C ASN A 224 -1.70 11.58 -5.17
N ILE A 225 -2.70 11.02 -5.84
CA ILE A 225 -3.88 10.42 -5.20
C ILE A 225 -3.45 9.27 -4.28
N ALA A 226 -2.57 8.38 -4.74
CA ALA A 226 -2.02 7.31 -3.90
C ALA A 226 -1.28 7.88 -2.67
N ARG A 227 -0.46 8.92 -2.85
CA ARG A 227 0.25 9.59 -1.75
C ARG A 227 -0.67 10.31 -0.76
N ILE A 228 -1.73 10.96 -1.25
CA ILE A 228 -2.73 11.66 -0.42
C ILE A 228 -3.50 10.64 0.42
N GLY A 229 -3.88 9.51 -0.19
CA GLY A 229 -4.61 8.46 0.50
C GLY A 229 -3.76 7.50 1.33
N ALA A 230 -2.43 7.60 1.24
CA ALA A 230 -1.49 6.78 1.99
C ALA A 230 -1.75 6.82 3.50
N GLN A 231 -1.58 5.66 4.15
CA GLN A 231 -1.82 5.50 5.58
C GLN A 231 -0.79 6.26 6.41
N THR A 232 0.45 6.36 5.94
CA THR A 232 1.57 6.93 6.70
C THR A 232 2.17 8.15 6.04
N ASP A 233 3.04 8.85 6.78
CA ASP A 233 3.75 10.03 6.27
C ASP A 233 5.01 9.68 5.50
N ILE A 234 5.59 8.50 5.75
CA ILE A 234 6.78 8.03 5.04
C ILE A 234 6.33 7.23 3.81
N GLN A 235 6.66 7.69 2.62
CA GLN A 235 6.06 7.19 1.38
C GLN A 235 7.12 6.80 0.36
N LEU A 236 7.20 5.52 0.00
CA LEU A 236 7.95 5.06 -1.17
C LEU A 236 7.05 5.13 -2.40
N ILE A 237 7.39 5.98 -3.37
CA ILE A 237 6.62 6.11 -4.60
C ILE A 237 7.19 5.14 -5.63
N ALA A 238 6.37 4.34 -6.29
CA ALA A 238 6.85 3.30 -7.21
C ALA A 238 5.94 3.06 -8.41
N ASP A 239 6.53 2.51 -9.48
CA ASP A 239 5.76 1.88 -10.54
C ASP A 239 5.20 0.54 -10.02
N ILE A 240 3.93 0.25 -10.30
CA ILE A 240 3.23 -0.92 -9.79
C ILE A 240 3.88 -2.26 -10.24
N GLU A 241 4.64 -2.28 -11.32
CA GLU A 241 5.33 -3.49 -11.83
C GLU A 241 6.69 -3.75 -11.15
N ASN A 242 7.14 -2.89 -10.23
CA ASN A 242 8.46 -3.03 -9.62
C ASN A 242 8.45 -4.00 -8.44
N HIS A 243 9.33 -4.99 -8.48
CA HIS A 243 9.60 -5.84 -7.32
C HIS A 243 10.53 -5.14 -6.33
N PHE A 244 10.46 -5.52 -5.06
CA PHE A 244 11.31 -5.00 -4.00
C PHE A 244 12.12 -6.12 -3.36
N CYS A 245 13.26 -5.75 -2.78
CA CYS A 245 14.00 -6.63 -1.89
C CYS A 245 13.16 -7.03 -0.67
N ASP A 246 13.54 -8.10 0.01
CA ASP A 246 12.89 -8.51 1.25
C ASP A 246 12.96 -7.40 2.30
N ASN A 247 11.91 -7.31 3.12
CA ASN A 247 11.79 -6.32 4.21
C ASN A 247 11.90 -4.86 3.75
N ALA A 248 11.60 -4.56 2.49
CA ALA A 248 11.71 -3.20 1.96
C ALA A 248 10.88 -2.16 2.73
N SER A 249 9.70 -2.53 3.27
CA SER A 249 8.93 -1.64 4.14
C SER A 249 9.69 -1.29 5.43
N ILE A 250 10.21 -2.30 6.12
CA ILE A 250 10.95 -2.17 7.37
C ILE A 250 12.21 -1.32 7.15
N ILE A 251 12.90 -1.56 6.04
CA ILE A 251 14.08 -0.77 5.65
C ILE A 251 13.67 0.67 5.34
N ALA A 252 12.59 0.88 4.59
CA ALA A 252 12.08 2.21 4.27
C ALA A 252 11.69 3.01 5.53
N SER A 253 11.09 2.35 6.53
CA SER A 253 10.76 2.95 7.82
C SER A 253 11.99 3.46 8.58
N LYS A 254 13.18 2.89 8.35
CA LYS A 254 14.43 3.37 8.97
C LYS A 254 14.87 4.75 8.46
N PHE A 255 14.28 5.24 7.38
CA PHE A 255 14.56 6.58 6.84
C PHE A 255 13.56 7.64 7.31
N ALA A 256 12.66 7.33 8.25
CA ALA A 256 11.64 8.26 8.73
C ALA A 256 12.25 9.59 9.22
N ASP A 257 13.31 9.54 10.03
CA ASP A 257 13.99 10.73 10.53
C ASP A 257 14.65 11.54 9.42
N ASP A 258 15.27 10.89 8.42
CA ASP A 258 15.85 11.60 7.28
C ASP A 258 14.78 12.40 6.52
N VAL A 259 13.64 11.76 6.23
CA VAL A 259 12.60 12.41 5.43
C VAL A 259 11.83 13.47 6.20
N ARG A 260 11.62 13.31 7.52
CA ARG A 260 11.06 14.37 8.38
C ARG A 260 11.98 15.59 8.48
N ASN A 261 13.30 15.36 8.47
CA ASN A 261 14.30 16.42 8.50
C ASN A 261 14.62 17.02 7.12
N GLY A 262 13.72 16.85 6.13
CA GLY A 262 13.81 17.53 4.84
C GLY A 262 14.79 16.89 3.85
N THR A 263 14.96 15.56 3.89
CA THR A 263 15.74 14.79 2.91
C THR A 263 14.83 13.88 2.08
N ALA A 264 15.01 13.82 0.77
CA ALA A 264 14.42 12.75 -0.05
C ALA A 264 15.40 11.58 -0.20
N VAL A 265 14.98 10.36 0.13
CA VAL A 265 15.85 9.18 0.06
C VAL A 265 15.68 8.47 -1.27
N VAL A 266 16.76 8.37 -2.03
CA VAL A 266 16.84 7.73 -3.34
C VAL A 266 16.95 6.22 -3.17
N VAL A 267 16.02 5.50 -3.80
CA VAL A 267 16.05 4.04 -3.94
C VAL A 267 16.61 3.67 -5.31
N ARG A 268 17.61 2.78 -5.33
CA ARG A 268 18.18 2.29 -6.58
C ARG A 268 17.21 1.33 -7.27
N ARG A 269 17.13 1.47 -8.59
CA ARG A 269 16.30 0.63 -9.47
C ARG A 269 17.18 -0.20 -10.37
N PHE A 270 16.79 -1.45 -10.58
CA PHE A 270 17.52 -2.40 -11.42
C PHE A 270 16.62 -3.09 -12.44
N GLU A 271 17.21 -3.57 -13.53
CA GLU A 271 16.61 -4.52 -14.46
C GLU A 271 17.39 -5.83 -14.39
N TYR A 272 16.70 -6.96 -14.46
CA TYR A 272 17.33 -8.28 -14.50
C TYR A 272 16.70 -9.15 -15.58
N SER A 273 17.46 -10.16 -16.01
CA SER A 273 17.04 -11.08 -17.07
C SER A 273 15.72 -11.77 -16.74
N ASP A 274 14.89 -12.02 -17.76
CA ASP A 274 13.64 -12.77 -17.60
C ASP A 274 13.89 -14.25 -17.26
N THR A 275 15.14 -14.71 -17.39
CA THR A 275 15.56 -16.10 -17.15
C THR A 275 16.09 -16.35 -15.74
N VAL A 276 16.11 -15.34 -14.87
CA VAL A 276 16.63 -15.47 -13.49
C VAL A 276 15.53 -15.24 -12.47
N GLU A 277 15.73 -15.79 -11.28
CA GLU A 277 14.91 -15.45 -10.13
C GLU A 277 15.10 -13.98 -9.76
N VAL A 278 14.03 -13.38 -9.23
CA VAL A 278 14.06 -11.98 -8.76
C VAL A 278 15.00 -11.91 -7.57
N PRO A 279 16.06 -11.09 -7.60
CA PRO A 279 16.96 -10.95 -6.47
C PRO A 279 16.18 -10.36 -5.28
N ARG A 280 16.24 -11.05 -4.14
CA ARG A 280 15.53 -10.64 -2.91
C ARG A 280 16.42 -9.92 -1.91
N ASN A 281 17.74 -9.93 -2.11
CA ASN A 281 18.72 -9.24 -1.29
C ASN A 281 19.92 -8.76 -2.14
N ILE A 282 20.77 -7.93 -1.53
CA ILE A 282 21.90 -7.28 -2.19
C ILE A 282 22.96 -8.30 -2.65
N SER A 283 23.19 -9.38 -1.89
CA SER A 283 24.12 -10.43 -2.29
C SER A 283 23.68 -11.12 -3.59
N ALA A 284 22.40 -11.48 -3.69
CA ALA A 284 21.84 -12.09 -4.89
C ALA A 284 21.91 -11.11 -6.08
N LEU A 285 21.62 -9.82 -5.86
CA LEU A 285 21.76 -8.79 -6.88
C LEU A 285 23.21 -8.63 -7.36
N ASP A 286 24.19 -8.63 -6.45
CA ASP A 286 25.62 -8.53 -6.77
C ASP A 286 26.11 -9.72 -7.60
N ASP A 287 25.62 -10.93 -7.29
CA ASP A 287 25.90 -12.11 -8.11
C ASP A 287 25.34 -12.00 -9.53
N LEU A 288 24.17 -11.38 -9.69
CA LEU A 288 23.64 -11.09 -11.03
C LEU A 288 24.45 -10.01 -11.76
N PHE A 289 24.99 -9.00 -11.06
CA PHE A 289 25.91 -8.03 -11.68
C PHE A 289 27.18 -8.71 -12.20
N LYS A 290 27.81 -9.56 -11.38
CA LYS A 290 29.02 -10.32 -11.77
C LYS A 290 28.79 -11.18 -13.01
N LYS A 291 27.57 -11.73 -13.15
CA LYS A 291 27.14 -12.55 -14.30
C LYS A 291 26.61 -11.73 -15.48
N GLN A 292 26.54 -10.40 -15.38
CA GLN A 292 25.92 -9.51 -16.38
C GLN A 292 24.45 -9.85 -16.67
N LEU A 293 23.74 -10.33 -15.65
CA LEU A 293 22.31 -10.68 -15.70
C LEU A 293 21.42 -9.64 -15.00
N ALA A 294 22.02 -8.63 -14.37
CA ALA A 294 21.35 -7.45 -13.83
C ALA A 294 22.10 -6.17 -14.21
N PHE A 295 21.38 -5.07 -14.36
CA PHE A 295 21.90 -3.74 -14.69
C PHE A 295 21.13 -2.65 -13.94
N GLU A 296 21.73 -1.47 -13.77
CA GLU A 296 20.97 -0.28 -13.37
C GLU A 296 19.81 -0.02 -14.35
N PHE A 297 18.70 0.49 -13.84
CA PHE A 297 17.48 0.65 -14.63
C PHE A 297 17.70 1.47 -15.92
N HIS A 298 17.15 0.98 -17.04
CA HIS A 298 17.34 1.54 -18.39
C HIS A 298 18.80 1.74 -18.83
N HIS A 299 19.74 0.91 -18.33
CA HIS A 299 21.18 0.99 -18.63
C HIS A 299 21.51 1.20 -20.12
N PHE A 300 20.81 0.51 -21.02
CA PHE A 300 21.18 0.47 -22.44
C PHE A 300 20.64 1.64 -23.29
N TYR A 301 19.67 2.41 -22.81
CA TYR A 301 19.03 3.45 -23.65
C TYR A 301 18.68 4.75 -22.93
N TYR A 302 18.69 4.78 -21.60
CA TYR A 302 18.36 5.98 -20.82
C TYR A 302 19.13 6.06 -19.48
N LYS A 303 20.40 5.59 -19.49
CA LYS A 303 21.26 5.56 -18.31
C LYS A 303 21.32 6.91 -17.56
N TRP A 304 21.51 8.01 -18.30
CA TRP A 304 21.66 9.34 -17.71
C TRP A 304 20.47 9.80 -16.86
N GLY A 305 19.26 9.32 -17.18
CA GLY A 305 18.06 9.62 -16.41
C GLY A 305 17.98 8.86 -15.09
N HIS A 306 18.61 7.69 -14.95
CA HIS A 306 18.46 6.84 -13.76
C HIS A 306 19.77 6.56 -13.01
N GLU A 307 20.91 7.04 -13.51
CA GLU A 307 22.19 6.81 -12.85
C GLU A 307 22.25 7.48 -11.47
N VAL A 308 22.66 6.69 -10.48
CA VAL A 308 22.92 7.14 -9.10
C VAL A 308 24.40 6.84 -8.80
N PRO A 309 25.23 7.83 -8.41
CA PRO A 309 26.68 7.64 -8.25
C PRO A 309 27.01 6.65 -7.13
N HIS A 310 28.24 6.10 -7.13
CA HIS A 310 28.75 5.22 -6.06
C HIS A 310 28.05 3.87 -5.90
N LEU A 311 27.74 3.19 -7.02
CA LEU A 311 27.08 1.88 -7.00
C LEU A 311 27.91 0.81 -6.27
N LYS A 312 29.22 0.75 -6.51
CA LYS A 312 30.09 -0.28 -5.91
C LYS A 312 30.18 -0.14 -4.40
N GLU A 313 30.29 1.09 -3.93
CA GLU A 313 30.32 1.46 -2.52
C GLU A 313 28.98 1.14 -1.87
N TRP A 314 27.86 1.47 -2.53
CA TRP A 314 26.53 1.13 -2.06
C TRP A 314 26.32 -0.38 -1.93
N VAL A 315 26.74 -1.19 -2.93
CA VAL A 315 26.67 -2.66 -2.83
C VAL A 315 27.52 -3.16 -1.67
N LYS A 316 28.77 -2.71 -1.57
CA LYS A 316 29.68 -3.13 -0.50
C LYS A 316 29.13 -2.81 0.89
N TYR A 317 28.53 -1.64 1.05
CA TYR A 317 27.92 -1.23 2.32
C TYR A 317 26.66 -2.06 2.61
N SER A 318 25.80 -2.22 1.61
CA SER A 318 24.46 -2.77 1.77
C SER A 318 24.39 -4.30 1.76
N ILE A 319 25.49 -5.00 1.48
CA ILE A 319 25.50 -6.46 1.37
C ILE A 319 25.23 -7.17 2.69
N ASN A 320 25.65 -6.56 3.80
CA ASN A 320 25.34 -7.03 5.14
C ASN A 320 24.01 -6.40 5.56
N PRO A 321 23.00 -7.15 6.02
CA PRO A 321 21.64 -6.64 6.22
C PRO A 321 21.46 -5.71 7.44
N GLU A 322 22.55 -5.25 8.06
CA GLU A 322 22.52 -4.55 9.34
C GLU A 322 22.60 -3.04 9.16
N ASN A 323 21.83 -2.32 9.99
CA ASN A 323 21.85 -0.85 10.09
C ASN A 323 21.55 -0.09 8.78
N PRO A 324 20.33 -0.22 8.22
CA PRO A 324 19.92 0.67 7.14
C PRO A 324 20.06 2.15 7.52
N THR A 325 20.75 2.88 6.66
CA THR A 325 21.00 4.33 6.80
C THR A 325 21.02 5.02 5.44
N SER A 326 20.80 6.31 5.44
CA SER A 326 20.98 7.14 4.27
C SER A 326 22.47 7.46 4.09
N LEU A 327 23.03 7.06 2.94
CA LEU A 327 24.40 7.37 2.54
C LEU A 327 24.54 8.84 2.11
N ASP A 328 25.78 9.27 1.87
CA ASP A 328 26.14 10.65 1.57
C ASP A 328 25.20 11.36 0.57
N PRO A 329 25.01 12.68 0.73
CA PRO A 329 24.17 13.46 -0.16
C PRO A 329 24.54 13.30 -1.64
N VAL A 330 23.53 13.07 -2.47
CA VAL A 330 23.65 13.05 -3.92
C VAL A 330 23.21 14.38 -4.49
N LYS A 331 24.08 15.00 -5.28
CA LYS A 331 23.72 16.22 -6.01
C LYS A 331 22.65 15.90 -7.05
N TYR A 332 21.61 16.72 -7.07
CA TYR A 332 20.63 16.72 -8.16
C TYR A 332 21.36 16.88 -9.50
N ARG A 333 21.07 15.98 -10.44
CA ARG A 333 21.86 15.87 -11.68
C ARG A 333 21.32 16.74 -12.80
N SER A 334 20.02 16.65 -13.08
CA SER A 334 19.36 17.36 -14.18
C SER A 334 17.85 17.17 -14.16
N ASN A 335 17.12 17.98 -14.94
CA ASN A 335 15.67 17.89 -15.15
C ASN A 335 15.18 16.62 -15.87
N ILE A 336 16.08 15.71 -16.25
CA ILE A 336 15.76 14.38 -16.78
C ILE A 336 16.05 13.25 -15.77
N TRP A 337 16.51 13.60 -14.56
CA TRP A 337 16.82 12.62 -13.52
C TRP A 337 15.53 12.09 -12.87
N GLU A 338 15.38 10.78 -12.90
CA GLU A 338 14.17 10.02 -12.57
C GLU A 338 14.47 8.90 -11.55
N PRO A 339 15.07 9.20 -10.37
CA PRO A 339 15.20 8.24 -9.29
C PRO A 339 13.83 7.90 -8.68
N GLN A 340 13.77 6.73 -8.06
CA GLN A 340 12.67 6.41 -7.15
C GLN A 340 12.95 7.03 -5.78
N LEU A 341 11.94 7.61 -5.14
CA LEU A 341 12.11 8.36 -3.89
C LEU A 341 11.23 7.81 -2.76
N ILE A 342 11.81 7.74 -1.56
CA ILE A 342 11.11 7.77 -0.28
C ILE A 342 11.04 9.23 0.15
N VAL A 343 9.85 9.69 0.48
CA VAL A 343 9.56 11.09 0.82
C VAL A 343 8.64 11.17 2.03
N HIS A 344 8.64 12.33 2.68
CA HIS A 344 7.60 12.68 3.65
C HIS A 344 6.32 13.13 2.93
N ARG A 345 5.16 13.04 3.59
CA ARG A 345 3.87 13.51 3.08
C ARG A 345 3.91 14.98 2.65
N ASP A 346 4.59 15.81 3.43
CA ASP A 346 4.72 17.25 3.19
C ASP A 346 5.73 17.61 2.09
N HIS A 347 6.50 16.64 1.58
CA HIS A 347 7.34 16.89 0.42
C HIS A 347 6.48 17.15 -0.81
N PRO A 348 6.96 17.99 -1.75
CA PRO A 348 6.19 18.36 -2.93
C PRO A 348 5.58 17.18 -3.69
N TYR A 349 4.38 17.40 -4.23
CA TYR A 349 3.68 16.46 -5.10
C TYR A 349 4.13 16.60 -6.56
N HIS A 350 3.83 15.59 -7.38
CA HIS A 350 4.07 15.69 -8.82
C HIS A 350 3.20 16.81 -9.40
N HIS A 351 3.71 17.52 -10.39
CA HIS A 351 2.90 18.43 -11.19
C HIS A 351 2.00 17.63 -12.14
N GLU A 352 0.70 17.59 -11.84
CA GLU A 352 -0.28 16.68 -12.43
C GLU A 352 -0.57 16.91 -13.92
N ARG A 353 -0.34 18.13 -14.42
CA ARG A 353 -0.59 18.45 -15.83
C ARG A 353 0.48 17.89 -16.77
N VAL A 354 1.66 17.50 -16.25
CA VAL A 354 2.72 16.93 -17.09
C VAL A 354 2.24 15.57 -17.63
N PRO A 355 2.18 15.40 -18.97
CA PRO A 355 1.58 14.21 -19.56
C PRO A 355 2.46 12.97 -19.39
N PHE A 356 1.81 11.83 -19.24
CA PHE A 356 2.47 10.53 -19.16
C PHE A 356 3.31 10.24 -20.42
N GLY A 357 4.55 9.78 -20.22
CA GLY A 357 5.50 9.49 -21.30
C GLY A 357 6.37 10.68 -21.72
N TYR A 358 6.20 11.84 -21.09
CA TYR A 358 7.06 13.02 -21.30
C TYR A 358 7.66 13.49 -19.97
N SER A 359 8.79 12.89 -19.59
CA SER A 359 9.54 13.24 -18.36
C SER A 359 8.67 13.27 -17.10
N ASP A 360 7.55 12.54 -17.07
CA ASP A 360 6.56 12.60 -16.00
C ASP A 360 7.16 12.13 -14.66
N GLN A 361 8.07 11.16 -14.71
CA GLN A 361 8.84 10.69 -13.56
C GLN A 361 9.86 11.72 -13.05
N ALA A 362 10.39 12.58 -13.92
CA ALA A 362 11.43 13.55 -13.55
C ALA A 362 10.87 14.76 -12.81
N VAL A 363 9.54 14.94 -12.89
CA VAL A 363 8.82 16.06 -12.29
C VAL A 363 9.03 16.12 -10.79
N LEU A 364 8.87 14.98 -10.08
CA LEU A 364 8.99 14.93 -8.63
C LEU A 364 10.41 15.28 -8.15
N PRO A 365 11.48 14.58 -8.61
CA PRO A 365 12.85 14.95 -8.25
C PRO A 365 13.17 16.42 -8.55
N HIS A 366 12.65 16.97 -9.65
CA HIS A 366 12.85 18.39 -9.97
C HIS A 366 12.18 19.32 -8.95
N VAL A 367 10.89 19.16 -8.65
CA VAL A 367 10.21 20.02 -7.66
C VAL A 367 10.78 19.83 -6.25
N VAL A 368 11.17 18.61 -5.87
CA VAL A 368 11.84 18.32 -4.60
C VAL A 368 13.16 19.09 -4.52
N CYS A 369 13.99 19.03 -5.57
CA CYS A 369 15.19 19.85 -5.62
C CYS A 369 14.85 21.35 -5.49
N ARG A 370 13.88 21.83 -6.28
CA ARG A 370 13.49 23.25 -6.28
C ARG A 370 12.99 23.70 -4.92
N ALA A 371 12.38 22.83 -4.12
CA ALA A 371 11.93 23.09 -2.76
C ALA A 371 13.06 23.17 -1.71
N GLY A 372 14.32 22.98 -2.09
CA GLY A 372 15.44 23.05 -1.15
C GLY A 372 15.81 21.71 -0.51
N ILE A 373 15.04 20.65 -0.79
CA ILE A 373 15.24 19.31 -0.21
C ILE A 373 16.50 18.68 -0.81
N GLU A 374 17.30 18.06 0.06
CA GLU A 374 18.50 17.32 -0.33
C GLU A 374 18.17 15.86 -0.66
N PHE A 375 19.03 15.22 -1.45
CA PHE A 375 18.89 13.79 -1.76
C PHE A 375 19.97 13.01 -1.05
N LYS A 376 19.62 11.88 -0.44
CA LYS A 376 20.56 10.87 0.04
C LYS A 376 20.24 9.52 -0.59
N VAL A 377 21.15 8.55 -0.58
CA VAL A 377 20.86 7.20 -1.11
C VAL A 377 20.53 6.25 0.04
N GLY A 378 19.36 5.62 -0.03
CA GLY A 378 18.99 4.58 0.93
C GLY A 378 19.88 3.36 0.75
N SER A 379 20.56 2.92 1.81
CA SER A 379 21.25 1.64 1.83
C SER A 379 20.27 0.47 2.00
N HIS A 380 20.68 -0.75 1.64
CA HIS A 380 19.94 -2.01 1.85
C HIS A 380 18.60 -2.16 1.11
N ILE A 381 18.05 -1.09 0.55
CA ILE A 381 16.80 -1.11 -0.22
C ILE A 381 17.06 -0.96 -1.71
N PHE A 382 16.40 -1.81 -2.50
CA PHE A 382 16.31 -1.62 -3.94
C PHE A 382 14.96 -2.09 -4.47
N SER A 383 14.64 -1.58 -5.66
CA SER A 383 13.55 -2.10 -6.48
C SER A 383 14.09 -2.58 -7.82
N GLY A 384 13.29 -3.37 -8.53
CA GLY A 384 13.65 -3.74 -9.88
C GLY A 384 12.51 -4.28 -10.71
N HIS A 385 12.80 -4.48 -11.98
CA HIS A 385 11.84 -4.90 -12.99
C HIS A 385 12.41 -6.09 -13.77
N ARG A 386 11.57 -7.11 -14.01
CA ARG A 386 11.90 -8.22 -14.91
C ARG A 386 11.94 -7.69 -16.34
N SER A 387 12.99 -8.02 -17.07
CA SER A 387 13.23 -7.67 -18.47
C SER A 387 14.15 -6.47 -18.64
N ILE A 388 15.34 -6.77 -19.16
CA ILE A 388 16.37 -5.81 -19.52
C ILE A 388 15.96 -5.11 -20.81
N ARG A 389 15.61 -3.83 -20.72
CA ARG A 389 15.13 -3.07 -21.88
C ARG A 389 16.31 -2.46 -22.61
N ARG A 390 16.47 -2.85 -23.88
CA ARG A 390 17.53 -2.32 -24.76
C ARG A 390 17.11 -1.09 -25.57
N ARG A 391 15.80 -0.87 -25.74
CA ARG A 391 15.24 0.22 -26.56
C ARG A 391 13.88 0.65 -26.00
N LYS A 392 13.48 1.91 -26.29
CA LYS A 392 12.10 2.36 -26.03
C LYS A 392 11.11 1.61 -26.91
N SER A 393 10.01 1.17 -26.31
CA SER A 393 8.90 0.54 -27.02
C SER A 393 8.30 1.50 -28.07
N TYR A 394 7.71 0.94 -29.12
CA TYR A 394 7.02 1.72 -30.15
C TYR A 394 5.91 2.60 -29.55
N ASN A 395 5.10 2.03 -28.65
CA ASN A 395 4.01 2.75 -27.98
C ASN A 395 4.52 3.91 -27.13
N SER A 396 5.64 3.74 -26.42
CA SER A 396 6.26 4.82 -25.63
C SER A 396 6.73 5.97 -26.54
N ARG A 397 7.32 5.65 -27.70
CA ARG A 397 7.73 6.66 -28.68
C ARG A 397 6.53 7.42 -29.25
N ARG A 398 5.51 6.71 -29.70
CA ARG A 398 4.28 7.30 -30.24
C ARG A 398 3.55 8.17 -29.22
N ASN A 399 3.46 7.73 -27.96
CA ASN A 399 2.85 8.51 -26.89
C ASN A 399 3.62 9.82 -26.62
N LYS A 400 4.95 9.75 -26.61
CA LYS A 400 5.80 10.94 -26.45
C LYS A 400 5.61 11.94 -27.60
N GLU A 401 5.56 11.45 -28.84
CA GLU A 401 5.35 12.27 -30.04
C GLU A 401 3.97 12.95 -30.02
N GLY A 402 2.90 12.20 -29.72
CA GLY A 402 1.54 12.73 -29.65
C GLY A 402 1.35 13.81 -28.58
N ASN A 403 2.10 13.73 -27.48
CA ASN A 403 1.98 14.69 -26.37
C ASN A 403 2.99 15.86 -26.43
N ALA A 404 3.89 15.91 -27.41
CA ALA A 404 5.01 16.87 -27.40
C ALA A 404 4.56 18.35 -27.35
N GLY A 405 3.52 18.71 -28.12
CA GLY A 405 3.00 20.09 -28.14
C GLY A 405 2.38 20.50 -26.80
N TYR A 406 1.52 19.65 -26.24
CA TYR A 406 0.91 19.86 -24.93
C TYR A 406 1.96 19.91 -23.82
N ALA A 407 2.93 18.98 -23.84
CA ALA A 407 4.02 18.92 -22.88
C ALA A 407 4.87 20.19 -22.85
N LYS A 408 5.15 20.79 -24.01
CA LYS A 408 5.88 22.06 -24.12
C LYS A 408 5.11 23.22 -23.45
N THR A 409 3.79 23.29 -23.67
CA THR A 409 2.95 24.33 -23.05
C THR A 409 2.90 24.17 -21.53
N VAL A 410 2.66 22.94 -21.06
CA VAL A 410 2.63 22.63 -19.63
C VAL A 410 4.00 22.87 -18.99
N GLY A 411 5.09 22.47 -19.64
CA GLY A 411 6.46 22.63 -19.12
C GLY A 411 6.84 24.08 -18.90
N ARG A 412 6.41 25.00 -19.80
CA ARG A 412 6.61 26.45 -19.62
C ARG A 412 5.82 27.00 -18.42
N ALA A 413 4.57 26.58 -18.26
CA ALA A 413 3.76 26.98 -17.12
C ALA A 413 4.36 26.47 -15.81
N TYR A 414 4.78 25.21 -15.80
CA TYR A 414 5.43 24.58 -14.65
C TYR A 414 6.75 25.28 -14.26
N GLU A 415 7.62 25.60 -15.22
CA GLU A 415 8.85 26.36 -14.89
C GLU A 415 8.53 27.75 -14.33
N LYS A 416 7.52 28.44 -14.87
CA LYS A 416 7.09 29.74 -14.35
C LYS A 416 6.62 29.63 -12.89
N GLU A 417 5.80 28.62 -12.59
CA GLU A 417 5.32 28.34 -11.24
C GLU A 417 6.47 28.02 -10.29
N LEU A 418 7.43 27.20 -10.70
CA LEU A 418 8.62 26.90 -9.90
C LEU A 418 9.52 28.12 -9.69
N ALA A 419 9.69 28.97 -10.69
CA ALA A 419 10.48 30.20 -10.56
C ALA A 419 9.83 31.20 -9.60
N GLN A 420 8.50 31.24 -9.55
CA GLN A 420 7.75 32.06 -8.60
C GLN A 420 7.82 31.48 -7.19
N LYS A 421 7.58 30.17 -7.04
CA LYS A 421 7.55 29.50 -5.73
C LYS A 421 8.93 29.32 -5.12
N TYR A 422 9.95 29.09 -5.95
CA TYR A 422 11.32 28.79 -5.54
C TYR A 422 12.34 29.60 -6.38
N PRO A 423 12.41 30.94 -6.19
CA PRO A 423 13.23 31.80 -7.04
C PRO A 423 14.73 31.53 -6.93
N ASN A 424 15.20 31.13 -5.74
CA ASN A 424 16.62 31.01 -5.42
C ASN A 424 17.24 29.64 -5.76
N THR A 425 16.47 28.67 -6.25
CA THR A 425 16.95 27.29 -6.49
C THR A 425 17.24 26.98 -7.95
N THR A 426 16.93 27.88 -8.88
CA THR A 426 17.13 27.70 -10.33
C THR A 426 18.59 27.39 -10.69
N LYS A 427 19.56 28.05 -10.04
CA LYS A 427 21.00 27.81 -10.32
C LYS A 427 21.43 26.38 -9.95
N ARG A 428 20.88 25.84 -8.86
CA ARG A 428 21.22 24.50 -8.34
C ARG A 428 20.47 23.39 -9.07
N CYS A 429 19.18 23.59 -9.34
CA CYS A 429 18.29 22.54 -9.86
C CYS A 429 18.02 22.66 -11.37
N GLY A 430 18.48 23.73 -12.00
CA GLY A 430 18.17 24.02 -13.40
C GLY A 430 16.71 24.39 -13.65
N LYS A 431 16.44 24.78 -14.90
CA LYS A 431 15.09 25.02 -15.41
C LYS A 431 14.48 23.73 -15.93
N TRP A 432 13.17 23.60 -15.85
CA TRP A 432 12.43 22.60 -16.60
C TRP A 432 12.51 22.91 -18.10
N ALA A 433 12.74 21.88 -18.92
CA ALA A 433 12.98 22.00 -20.37
C ALA A 433 11.70 21.86 -21.20
#